data_AF-A0A538AWQ3-F1
#
_entry.id   AF-A0A538AWQ3-F1
#
_cell.length_a   1.000
_cell.length_b   1.000
_cell.length_c   1.000
_cell.angle_alpha   90.00
_cell.angle_beta   90.00
_cell.angle_gamma   90.00
#
_symmetry.space_group_name_H-M   'P 1'
#
loop_
_entity.id
_entity.type
_entity.pdbx_description
1 polymer ?
#
loop_
_entity_poly.entity_id
_entity_poly.type
_entity_poly.pdbx_seq_one_letter_code
_entity_poly.pdbx_strand_id
1 'polypeptide(L)' 'MNIALLLEMAAEGAPDRVVVGSRDDGLTAAELLQRSRRAAQQFQVMGVERVGVVDVNSEAV' A
#
# COMPACT_ATOMS: atom_id res chain seq x y z
N MET A 1 -14.49 -7.26 -4.87
CA MET A 1 -13.94 -5.90 -4.98
C MET A 1 -12.43 -6.03 -5.10
N ASN A 2 -11.78 -5.38 -6.08
CA ASN A 2 -10.32 -5.38 -6.18
C ASN A 2 -9.77 -4.14 -5.46
N ILE A 3 -9.22 -4.33 -4.26
CA ILE A 3 -8.74 -3.21 -3.43
C ILE A 3 -7.51 -2.51 -4.03
N ALA A 4 -6.67 -3.24 -4.78
CA ALA A 4 -5.50 -2.67 -5.44
C ALA A 4 -5.92 -1.64 -6.50
N LEU A 5 -6.96 -1.94 -7.28
CA LEU A 5 -7.51 -1.01 -8.26
C LEU A 5 -8.01 0.29 -7.61
N LEU A 6 -8.65 0.21 -6.45
CA LEU A 6 -9.13 1.40 -5.74
C LEU A 6 -7.97 2.28 -5.27
N LEU A 7 -6.86 1.66 -4.84
CA LEU A 7 -5.65 2.39 -4.46
C LEU A 7 -4.99 3.07 -5.67
N GLU A 8 -4.99 2.41 -6.84
CA GLU A 8 -4.50 3.01 -8.09
C GLU A 8 -5.31 4.26 -8.46
N MET A 9 -6.65 4.17 -8.41
CA MET A 9 -7.51 5.32 -8.67
C MET A 9 -7.27 6.47 -7.68
N ALA A 10 -7.05 6.16 -6.39
CA ALA A 10 -6.76 7.17 -5.38
C ALA A 10 -5.41 7.86 -5.61
N ALA A 11 -4.37 7.08 -5.96
CA ALA A 11 -3.05 7.60 -6.25
C ALA A 11 -3.02 8.44 -7.53
N GLU A 12 -3.82 8.10 -8.54
CA GLU A 12 -3.96 8.88 -9.78
C GLU A 12 -4.78 10.16 -9.57
N GLY A 13 -5.88 10.09 -8.81
CA GLY A 13 -6.79 11.22 -8.60
C GLY A 13 -6.33 12.23 -7.53
N ALA A 14 -5.59 11.77 -6.51
CA ALA A 14 -5.14 12.60 -5.39
C ALA A 14 -3.80 12.11 -4.82
N PRO A 15 -2.70 12.17 -5.60
CA PRO A 15 -1.42 11.55 -5.24
C PRO A 15 -0.86 12.01 -3.89
N ASP A 16 -0.94 13.32 -3.59
CA ASP A 16 -0.38 13.94 -2.38
C ASP A 16 -1.31 13.85 -1.16
N ARG A 17 -2.49 13.23 -1.29
CA ARG A 17 -3.42 13.08 -0.18
C ARG A 17 -2.86 12.06 0.82
N VAL A 18 -2.67 12.48 2.07
CA VAL A 18 -2.39 11.55 3.17
C VAL A 18 -3.60 10.62 3.39
N VAL A 19 -3.35 9.31 3.32
CA VAL A 19 -4.37 8.24 3.42
C VAL A 19 -4.13 7.28 4.58
N VAL A 20 -2.92 7.27 5.15
CA VAL A 20 -2.54 6.49 6.35
C VAL A 20 -1.73 7.40 7.26
N GLY A 21 -1.97 7.34 8.58
CA GLY A 21 -1.23 8.13 9.56
C GLY A 21 -1.68 9.59 9.66
N SER A 22 -0.84 10.43 10.27
CA SER A 22 -1.12 11.84 10.52
C SER A 22 -0.68 12.73 9.35
N ARG A 23 -1.02 14.01 9.36
CA ARG A 23 -0.57 14.95 8.30
C ARG A 23 0.94 15.20 8.31
N ASP A 24 1.58 15.05 9.47
CA ASP A 24 2.98 15.43 9.65
C ASP A 24 3.96 14.31 9.23
N ASP A 25 3.53 13.05 9.34
CA ASP A 25 4.36 11.85 9.12
C ASP A 25 3.66 10.70 8.36
N GLY A 26 2.43 10.90 7.92
CA GLY A 26 1.63 9.88 7.25
C GLY A 26 2.03 9.61 5.80
N LEU A 27 1.45 8.54 5.24
CA LEU A 27 1.67 8.13 3.87
C LEU A 27 0.66 8.75 2.93
N THR A 28 1.17 9.32 1.84
CA THR A 28 0.35 9.76 0.72
C THR A 28 -0.17 8.58 -0.10
N ALA A 29 -1.23 8.79 -0.89
CA ALA A 29 -1.79 7.75 -1.76
C ALA A 29 -0.74 7.22 -2.76
N ALA A 30 0.09 8.10 -3.32
CA ALA A 30 1.18 7.71 -4.21
C ALA A 30 2.24 6.85 -3.51
N GLU A 31 2.65 7.22 -2.29
CA GLU A 31 3.64 6.47 -1.52
C GLU A 31 3.11 5.11 -1.09
N LEU A 32 1.85 5.03 -0.66
CA LEU A 32 1.22 3.77 -0.28
C LEU A 32 1.15 2.81 -1.48
N LEU A 33 0.77 3.30 -2.66
CA LEU A 33 0.76 2.50 -3.89
C LEU A 33 2.17 2.01 -4.26
N GLN A 34 3.18 2.88 -4.17
CA GLN A 34 4.56 2.51 -4.44
C GLN A 34 5.06 1.41 -3.49
N ARG A 35 4.80 1.55 -2.18
CA ARG A 35 5.19 0.55 -1.16
C ARG A 35 4.45 -0.76 -1.38
N SER A 36 3.15 -0.72 -1.68
CA SER A 36 2.32 -1.89 -1.97
C SER A 36 2.84 -2.66 -3.19
N ARG A 37 3.20 -1.96 -4.28
CA ARG A 37 3.79 -2.57 -5.48
C ARG A 37 5.14 -3.21 -5.20
N ARG A 38 5.98 -2.60 -4.36
CA ARG A 38 7.26 -3.20 -3.93
C ARG A 38 7.05 -4.51 -3.17
N ALA A 39 6.12 -4.54 -2.22
CA ALA A 39 5.77 -5.76 -1.50
C ALA A 39 5.19 -6.83 -2.44
N ALA A 40 4.29 -6.45 -3.36
CA ALA A 40 3.74 -7.35 -4.36
C ALA A 40 4.83 -7.99 -5.24
N GLN A 41 5.82 -7.21 -5.69
CA GLN A 41 6.95 -7.73 -6.46
C GLN A 41 7.75 -8.77 -5.65
N GLN A 42 7.98 -8.54 -4.35
CA GLN A 42 8.68 -9.49 -3.50
C GLN A 42 7.93 -10.83 -3.42
N PHE A 43 6.62 -10.81 -3.20
CA PHE A 43 5.82 -12.03 -3.13
C PHE A 43 5.73 -12.76 -4.48
N GLN A 44 5.65 -12.01 -5.59
CA GLN A 44 5.70 -12.59 -6.93
C GLN A 44 7.01 -13.32 -7.19
N VAL A 45 8.16 -12.74 -6.82
CA VAL A 45 9.48 -13.37 -6.96
C VAL A 45 9.58 -14.65 -6.11
N MET A 46 8.95 -14.69 -4.94
CA MET A 46 8.91 -15.90 -4.11
C MET A 46 8.00 -17.01 -4.67
N GLY A 47 7.16 -16.72 -5.67
CA GLY A 47 6.26 -17.70 -6.27
C GLY A 47 5.18 -18.22 -5.33
N VAL A 48 4.81 -17.44 -4.31
CA VAL A 48 3.79 -17.83 -3.33
C VAL A 48 2.39 -17.41 -3.78
N GLU A 49 1.41 -18.27 -3.56
CA GLU A 49 0.00 -17.99 -3.88
C GLU A 49 -0.70 -17.22 -2.75
N ARG A 50 -0.26 -17.44 -1.49
CA ARG A 50 -0.90 -16.90 -0.28
C ARG A 50 0.16 -16.34 0.66
N VAL A 51 -0.14 -15.19 1.25
CA VAL A 51 0.70 -14.51 2.24
C VAL A 51 -0.11 -14.30 3.51
N GLY A 52 0.46 -14.67 4.65
CA GLY A 52 -0.05 -14.31 5.97
C GLY A 52 0.74 -13.14 6.52
N VAL A 53 0.06 -12.13 7.05
CA VAL A 53 0.68 -10.97 7.71
C VAL A 53 0.31 -11.02 9.18
N VAL A 54 1.31 -10.95 10.05
CA VAL A 54 1.14 -10.85 11.51
C VAL A 54 2.05 -9.74 11.98
N ASP A 55 1.45 -8.65 12.43
CA ASP A 55 2.15 -7.46 12.88
C ASP A 55 1.23 -6.62 13.79
N VAL A 56 1.78 -5.59 14.41
CA VAL A 56 1.03 -4.57 15.14
C VAL A 56 0.41 -3.56 14.17
N ASN A 57 -0.72 -2.96 14.54
CA ASN A 57 -1.31 -1.88 13.75
C ASN A 57 -0.35 -0.69 13.69
N SER A 58 0.27 -0.48 12.53
CA SER A 58 1.29 0.55 12.27
C SER A 58 1.29 0.91 10.78
N GLU A 59 1.99 1.97 10.35
CA GLU A 59 2.06 2.30 8.91
C GLU A 59 2.86 1.28 8.07
N ALA A 60 3.50 0.29 8.70
CA ALA A 60 4.15 -0.81 8.00
C ALA A 60 3.13 -1.83 7.43
N VAL A 61 1.86 -1.74 7.83
CA VAL A 61 0.78 -2.70 7.54
C VAL A 61 -0.46 -2.00 6.98
#